data_AF-A0A428H6Y1-F1
#
_entry.id   AF-A0A428H6Y1-F1
#
_cell.length_a   1.000
_cell.length_b   1.000
_cell.length_c   1.000
_cell.angle_alpha   90.00
_cell.angle_beta   90.00
_cell.angle_gamma   90.00
#
_symmetry.space_group_name_H-M   'P 1'
#
loop_
_entity.id
_entity.type
_entity.pdbx_description
1 polymer ?
#
loop_
_entity_poly.entity_id
_entity_poly.type
_entity_poly.pdbx_seq_one_letter_code
_entity_poly.pdbx_strand_id
1 'polypeptide(L)'
;MNTFDINKADYFDGVEKLIGQDKLIIYAEDPEFYSCYITPKTTVFPEGMSCDQVRQRVIHNGNMNAVGIVDGDFNDSIEHDNLFKINYYSIENIALYHHRSMSELKNKIVDFLTSNLQNKLRLDISFNHEDFHIKHGKKISREFNEYVDRKIKDAESYILFMDLKEVVLRYGKNKCKKCFKQSLSSYVPQFESLFSSDESIRILEKLLAYKAIDLPSQPNLIF
;
A
#
# COMPACT_ATOMS: atom_id res chain seq x y z
N MET A 1 15.84 31.55 4.18
CA MET A 1 15.50 30.23 3.61
C MET A 1 13.99 30.13 3.75
N ASN A 2 13.25 30.57 2.72
CA ASN A 2 11.80 30.70 2.80
C ASN A 2 11.16 29.34 2.56
N THR A 3 10.55 28.79 3.60
CA THR A 3 9.58 27.70 3.49
C THR A 3 8.35 28.26 2.79
N PHE A 4 8.13 27.83 1.56
CA PHE A 4 6.84 28.01 0.89
C PHE A 4 5.83 27.08 1.56
N ASP A 5 5.13 27.60 2.56
CA ASP A 5 3.84 27.03 2.99
C ASP A 5 2.82 27.35 1.88
N ILE A 6 2.76 26.49 0.87
CA ILE A 6 1.61 26.45 -0.03
C ILE A 6 0.48 25.88 0.81
N ASN A 7 -0.56 26.68 1.06
CA ASN A 7 -1.77 26.23 1.74
C ASN A 7 -2.27 24.94 1.09
N LYS A 8 -2.49 23.90 1.89
CA LYS A 8 -2.92 22.57 1.44
C LYS A 8 -4.14 22.65 0.50
N ALA A 9 -5.06 23.57 0.77
CA ALA A 9 -6.23 23.85 -0.07
C ALA A 9 -5.86 24.38 -1.47
N ASP A 10 -4.90 25.30 -1.57
CA ASP A 10 -4.49 25.91 -2.84
C ASP A 10 -3.74 24.93 -3.76
N TYR A 11 -3.03 23.93 -3.17
CA TYR A 11 -2.42 22.84 -3.93
C TYR A 11 -3.47 21.86 -4.48
N PHE A 12 -4.49 21.51 -3.68
CA PHE A 12 -5.57 20.64 -4.13
C PHE A 12 -6.44 21.28 -5.21
N ASP A 13 -6.70 22.59 -5.14
CA ASP A 13 -7.32 23.36 -6.22
C ASP A 13 -6.48 23.35 -7.51
N GLY A 14 -5.16 23.24 -7.39
CA GLY A 14 -4.23 23.12 -8.53
C GLY A 14 -4.29 21.76 -9.23
N VAL A 15 -4.45 20.67 -8.48
CA VAL A 15 -4.58 19.30 -9.02
C VAL A 15 -5.93 19.09 -9.68
N GLU A 16 -7.01 19.64 -9.12
CA GLU A 16 -8.34 19.62 -9.75
C GLU A 16 -8.35 20.33 -11.11
N LYS A 17 -7.53 21.38 -11.30
CA LYS A 17 -7.37 22.05 -12.61
C LYS A 17 -6.65 21.21 -13.67
N LEU A 18 -6.05 20.08 -13.29
CA LEU A 18 -5.42 19.12 -14.20
C LEU A 18 -6.40 18.03 -14.65
N ILE A 19 -7.55 17.90 -13.99
CA ILE A 19 -8.65 17.01 -14.38
C ILE A 19 -9.15 17.46 -15.77
N GLY A 20 -9.21 16.51 -16.71
CA GLY A 20 -9.58 16.79 -18.11
C GLY A 20 -8.43 17.24 -19.02
N GLN A 21 -7.20 17.38 -18.53
CA GLN A 21 -5.98 17.47 -19.36
C GLN A 21 -5.48 16.06 -19.72
N ASP A 22 -4.54 15.91 -20.66
CA ASP A 22 -3.87 14.63 -21.00
C ASP A 22 -2.98 14.08 -19.86
N LYS A 23 -3.33 14.34 -18.59
CA LYS A 23 -2.61 13.92 -17.39
C LYS A 23 -3.45 12.97 -16.55
N LEU A 24 -2.82 11.89 -16.09
CA LEU A 24 -3.41 10.96 -15.12
C LEU A 24 -3.04 11.39 -13.70
N ILE A 25 -4.03 11.52 -12.82
CA ILE A 25 -3.83 11.76 -11.40
C ILE A 25 -3.92 10.44 -10.63
N ILE A 26 -2.93 10.14 -9.79
CA ILE A 26 -2.93 8.95 -8.94
C ILE A 26 -2.95 9.37 -7.48
N TYR A 27 -4.09 9.19 -6.83
CA TYR A 27 -4.26 9.40 -5.39
C TYR A 27 -3.86 8.14 -4.63
N ALA A 28 -3.06 8.28 -3.58
CA ALA A 28 -2.61 7.18 -2.74
C ALA A 28 -2.21 7.66 -1.34
N GLU A 29 -2.08 6.72 -0.40
CA GLU A 29 -1.52 7.00 0.93
C GLU A 29 -0.02 7.26 0.89
N ASP A 30 0.72 6.45 0.13
CA ASP A 30 2.17 6.60 -0.08
C ASP A 30 2.49 6.82 -1.58
N PRO A 31 2.21 8.00 -2.16
CA PRO A 31 2.42 8.26 -3.59
C PRO A 31 3.87 8.07 -4.04
N GLU A 32 4.85 8.37 -3.19
CA GLU A 32 6.28 8.15 -3.46
C GLU A 32 6.59 6.69 -3.81
N PHE A 33 5.95 5.73 -3.13
CA PHE A 33 6.12 4.30 -3.41
C PHE A 33 5.60 3.96 -4.81
N TYR A 34 4.39 4.40 -5.16
CA TYR A 34 3.76 4.11 -6.44
C TYR A 34 4.43 4.84 -7.62
N SER A 35 5.00 6.03 -7.37
CA SER A 35 5.75 6.79 -8.37
C SER A 35 6.98 6.07 -8.93
N CYS A 36 7.47 5.05 -8.22
CA CYS A 36 8.58 4.21 -8.69
C CYS A 36 8.17 3.27 -9.83
N TYR A 37 6.87 3.03 -10.01
CA TYR A 37 6.32 2.03 -10.94
C TYR A 37 5.70 2.65 -12.18
N ILE A 38 5.05 3.80 -12.03
CA ILE A 38 4.27 4.41 -13.10
C ILE A 38 5.03 5.65 -13.52
N THR A 39 5.72 5.56 -14.66
CA THR A 39 6.58 6.64 -15.13
C THR A 39 6.12 7.13 -16.49
N PRO A 40 5.28 8.17 -16.52
CA PRO A 40 5.35 9.09 -17.65
C PRO A 40 5.31 10.57 -17.26
N LYS A 41 5.71 11.43 -18.22
CA LYS A 41 5.66 12.90 -18.15
C LYS A 41 4.27 13.48 -17.82
N THR A 42 3.22 12.67 -17.90
CA THR A 42 1.81 13.05 -17.75
C THR A 42 1.15 12.50 -16.49
N THR A 43 1.84 11.73 -15.65
CA THR A 43 1.26 11.29 -14.37
C THR A 43 1.58 12.27 -13.25
N VAL A 44 0.58 12.56 -12.42
CA VAL A 44 0.70 13.42 -11.25
C VAL A 44 0.36 12.61 -10.02
N PHE A 45 1.29 12.62 -9.06
CA PHE A 45 1.12 12.06 -7.73
C PHE A 45 0.95 13.23 -6.75
N PRO A 46 -0.28 13.53 -6.30
CA PRO A 46 -0.51 14.53 -5.26
C PRO A 46 0.14 14.12 -3.93
N GLU A 47 0.14 15.03 -2.95
CA GLU A 47 0.55 14.70 -1.57
C GLU A 47 -0.27 13.51 -1.04
N GLY A 48 0.41 12.64 -0.27
CA GLY A 48 -0.21 11.47 0.36
C GLY A 48 -1.41 11.84 1.24
N MET A 49 -2.44 11.00 1.20
CA MET A 49 -3.69 11.20 1.93
C MET A 49 -4.25 9.86 2.43
N SER A 50 -5.08 9.87 3.46
CA SER A 50 -5.62 8.61 3.99
C SER A 50 -6.44 7.86 2.93
N CYS A 51 -6.55 6.53 3.07
CA CYS A 51 -7.37 5.73 2.16
C CYS A 51 -8.82 6.24 2.05
N ASP A 52 -9.40 6.74 3.14
CA ASP A 52 -10.72 7.37 3.12
C ASP A 52 -10.75 8.65 2.29
N GLN A 53 -9.71 9.48 2.39
CA GLN A 53 -9.59 10.67 1.54
C GLN A 53 -9.42 10.29 0.06
N VAL A 54 -8.62 9.26 -0.25
CA VAL A 54 -8.49 8.72 -1.62
C VAL A 54 -9.85 8.28 -2.17
N ARG A 55 -10.60 7.47 -1.40
CA ARG A 55 -11.96 7.02 -1.75
C ARG A 55 -12.87 8.19 -2.06
N GLN A 56 -12.95 9.15 -1.14
CA GLN A 56 -13.81 10.33 -1.33
C GLN A 56 -13.43 11.11 -2.58
N ARG A 57 -12.14 11.31 -2.85
CA ARG A 57 -11.67 12.03 -4.04
C ARG A 57 -12.05 11.32 -5.34
N VAL A 58 -11.82 10.01 -5.42
CA VAL A 58 -12.14 9.23 -6.62
C VAL A 58 -13.64 9.22 -6.90
N ILE A 59 -14.47 9.08 -5.85
CA ILE A 59 -15.94 9.06 -5.98
C ILE A 59 -16.47 10.46 -6.38
N HIS A 60 -15.98 11.53 -5.74
CA HIS A 60 -16.45 12.89 -6.01
C HIS A 60 -15.99 13.44 -7.38
N ASN A 61 -14.83 13.01 -7.89
CA ASN A 61 -14.26 13.53 -9.14
C ASN A 61 -14.88 12.94 -10.42
N GLY A 62 -15.90 12.08 -10.32
CA GLY A 62 -16.80 11.79 -11.45
C GLY A 62 -16.17 11.28 -12.74
N ASN A 63 -14.99 10.64 -12.69
CA ASN A 63 -14.36 9.92 -13.81
C ASN A 63 -13.84 10.71 -15.03
N MET A 64 -12.93 11.68 -14.89
CA MET A 64 -11.94 11.90 -15.98
C MET A 64 -10.52 12.06 -15.46
N ASN A 65 -9.69 11.07 -15.75
CA ASN A 65 -8.24 11.08 -15.58
C ASN A 65 -7.72 11.03 -14.14
N ALA A 66 -8.45 10.36 -13.24
CA ALA A 66 -7.99 10.07 -11.89
C ALA A 66 -8.20 8.61 -11.49
N VAL A 67 -7.22 8.03 -10.81
CA VAL A 67 -7.27 6.71 -10.17
C VAL A 67 -6.86 6.83 -8.70
N GLY A 68 -7.43 5.99 -7.84
CA GLY A 68 -7.03 5.85 -6.45
C GLY A 68 -6.44 4.48 -6.21
N ILE A 69 -5.31 4.42 -5.51
CA ILE A 69 -4.72 3.18 -5.02
C ILE A 69 -4.78 3.20 -3.49
N VAL A 70 -5.41 2.19 -2.90
CA VAL A 70 -5.62 2.09 -1.46
C VAL A 70 -5.05 0.79 -0.90
N ASP A 71 -4.72 0.86 0.39
CA ASP A 71 -4.28 -0.27 1.20
C ASP A 71 -5.34 -1.38 1.27
N GLY A 72 -4.87 -2.59 1.57
CA GLY A 72 -5.71 -3.76 1.75
C GLY A 72 -6.63 -3.70 2.96
N ASP A 73 -6.27 -2.95 4.00
CA ASP A 73 -7.02 -2.73 5.24
C ASP A 73 -7.94 -3.89 5.69
N PHE A 74 -9.02 -3.62 6.42
CA PHE A 74 -10.04 -4.64 6.74
C PHE A 74 -11.29 -4.55 5.83
N ASN A 75 -11.34 -3.59 4.91
CA ASN A 75 -12.50 -3.28 4.09
C ASN A 75 -12.34 -3.80 2.65
N ASP A 76 -12.70 -5.05 2.41
CA ASP A 76 -12.58 -5.74 1.11
C ASP A 76 -13.65 -5.43 0.06
N SER A 77 -14.42 -4.35 0.21
CA SER A 77 -15.43 -4.00 -0.78
C SER A 77 -14.84 -3.33 -2.02
N ILE A 78 -15.38 -3.65 -3.21
CA ILE A 78 -15.10 -2.90 -4.45
C ILE A 78 -16.04 -1.70 -4.45
N GLU A 79 -15.47 -0.52 -4.23
CA GLU A 79 -16.27 0.70 -4.01
C GLU A 79 -16.46 1.52 -5.29
N HIS A 80 -15.55 1.41 -6.27
CA HIS A 80 -15.55 2.25 -7.47
C HIS A 80 -14.65 1.68 -8.59
N ASP A 81 -14.95 1.98 -9.86
CA ASP A 81 -14.19 1.48 -11.03
C ASP A 81 -12.76 2.04 -11.12
N ASN A 82 -12.54 3.23 -10.59
CA ASN A 82 -11.22 3.89 -10.56
C ASN A 82 -10.50 3.75 -9.22
N LEU A 83 -11.04 2.96 -8.29
CA LEU A 83 -10.39 2.66 -7.04
C LEU A 83 -9.81 1.24 -7.13
N PHE A 84 -8.53 1.11 -6.85
CA PHE A 84 -7.80 -0.14 -6.93
C PHE A 84 -7.15 -0.45 -5.60
N LYS A 85 -7.17 -1.72 -5.23
CA LYS A 85 -6.76 -2.15 -3.90
C LYS A 85 -5.60 -3.12 -3.97
N ILE A 86 -4.54 -2.84 -3.23
CA ILE A 86 -3.40 -3.77 -3.16
C ILE A 86 -3.81 -5.06 -2.44
N ASN A 87 -3.23 -6.19 -2.84
CA ASN A 87 -3.46 -7.50 -2.26
C ASN A 87 -2.57 -7.75 -1.02
N TYR A 88 -2.48 -6.74 -0.17
CA TYR A 88 -1.71 -6.71 1.09
C TYR A 88 -2.41 -5.75 2.03
N TYR A 89 -2.41 -6.00 3.34
CA TYR A 89 -3.05 -5.09 4.31
C TYR A 89 -2.55 -3.65 4.18
N SER A 90 -1.25 -3.45 3.98
CA SER A 90 -0.64 -2.15 3.67
C SER A 90 0.70 -2.30 2.95
N ILE A 91 1.32 -1.20 2.53
CA ILE A 91 2.69 -1.22 1.99
C ILE A 91 3.75 -1.70 2.99
N GLU A 92 3.48 -1.57 4.29
CA GLU A 92 4.33 -2.15 5.33
C GLU A 92 4.27 -3.67 5.34
N ASN A 93 3.13 -4.27 5.02
CA ASN A 93 3.02 -5.72 4.85
C ASN A 93 3.78 -6.18 3.60
N ILE A 94 3.77 -5.40 2.51
CA ILE A 94 4.63 -5.65 1.34
C ILE A 94 6.11 -5.62 1.76
N ALA A 95 6.51 -4.63 2.55
CA ALA A 95 7.88 -4.54 3.06
C ALA A 95 8.26 -5.71 3.97
N LEU A 96 7.38 -6.10 4.89
CA LEU A 96 7.61 -7.25 5.77
C LEU A 96 7.77 -8.54 4.98
N TYR A 97 6.99 -8.71 3.91
CA TYR A 97 7.00 -9.92 3.11
C TYR A 97 8.22 -10.03 2.19
N HIS A 98 8.60 -8.94 1.52
CA HIS A 98 9.60 -8.93 0.44
C HIS A 98 10.95 -8.30 0.79
N HIS A 99 10.99 -7.29 1.67
CA HIS A 99 12.19 -6.47 1.86
C HIS A 99 13.20 -7.16 2.80
N ARG A 100 14.45 -7.36 2.33
CA ARG A 100 15.48 -8.10 3.10
C ARG A 100 15.78 -7.55 4.50
N SER A 101 15.60 -6.23 4.71
CA SER A 101 15.83 -5.65 6.04
C SER A 101 14.78 -6.08 7.06
N MET A 102 13.67 -6.67 6.61
CA MET A 102 12.58 -7.17 7.45
C MET A 102 12.67 -8.67 7.71
N SER A 103 13.64 -9.39 7.15
CA SER A 103 13.72 -10.85 7.27
C SER A 103 13.77 -11.35 8.71
N GLU A 104 14.51 -10.66 9.58
CA GLU A 104 14.57 -11.02 11.01
C GLU A 104 13.20 -10.85 11.69
N LEU A 105 12.50 -9.74 11.43
CA LEU A 105 11.14 -9.51 11.93
C LEU A 105 10.17 -10.56 11.39
N LYS A 106 10.21 -10.83 10.08
CA LYS A 106 9.36 -11.82 9.40
C LYS A 106 9.51 -13.18 10.07
N ASN A 107 10.75 -13.65 10.25
CA ASN A 107 11.03 -14.94 10.87
C ASN A 107 10.52 -15.00 12.32
N LYS A 108 10.80 -13.97 13.14
CA LYS A 108 10.27 -13.93 14.51
C LYS A 108 8.74 -13.95 14.58
N ILE A 109 8.05 -13.30 13.64
CA ILE A 109 6.59 -13.33 13.56
C ILE A 109 6.12 -14.74 13.19
N VAL A 110 6.71 -15.40 12.20
CA VAL A 110 6.36 -16.78 11.81
C VAL A 110 6.55 -17.75 12.99
N ASP A 111 7.69 -17.66 13.67
CA ASP A 111 8.00 -18.50 14.83
C ASP A 111 6.97 -18.27 15.96
N PHE A 112 6.64 -17.01 16.23
CA PHE A 112 5.62 -16.67 17.23
C PHE A 112 4.24 -17.23 16.85
N LEU A 113 3.84 -17.14 15.59
CA LEU A 113 2.52 -17.58 15.12
C LEU A 113 2.36 -19.09 15.07
N THR A 114 3.45 -19.86 14.95
CA THR A 114 3.42 -21.34 14.93
C THR A 114 2.63 -21.92 16.10
N SER A 115 2.71 -21.29 17.28
CA SER A 115 1.98 -21.70 18.48
C SER A 115 0.80 -20.81 18.86
N ASN A 116 0.58 -19.68 18.17
CA ASN A 116 -0.33 -18.62 18.62
C ASN A 116 -1.39 -18.18 17.59
N LEU A 117 -1.32 -18.67 16.35
CA LEU A 117 -2.17 -18.20 15.25
C LEU A 117 -3.67 -18.35 15.54
N GLN A 118 -4.08 -19.36 16.32
CA GLN A 118 -5.48 -19.65 16.61
C GLN A 118 -6.25 -18.46 17.20
N ASN A 119 -5.56 -17.57 17.91
CA ASN A 119 -6.19 -16.41 18.53
C ASN A 119 -6.42 -15.25 17.55
N LYS A 120 -5.72 -15.24 16.40
CA LYS A 120 -5.74 -14.19 15.36
C LYS A 120 -5.75 -12.76 15.94
N LEU A 121 -4.95 -12.54 16.99
CA LEU A 121 -4.83 -11.24 17.66
C LEU A 121 -3.81 -10.37 16.94
N ARG A 122 -3.99 -9.05 16.97
CA ARG A 122 -2.96 -8.12 16.49
C ARG A 122 -1.65 -8.37 17.24
N LEU A 123 -0.52 -8.06 16.61
CA LEU A 123 0.78 -8.09 17.27
C LEU A 123 1.16 -6.70 17.78
N ASP A 124 1.98 -6.69 18.82
CA ASP A 124 2.71 -5.53 19.29
C ASP A 124 4.19 -5.89 19.41
N ILE A 125 5.06 -4.88 19.30
CA ILE A 125 6.51 -5.02 19.36
C ILE A 125 7.07 -4.10 20.43
N SER A 126 7.97 -4.65 21.25
CA SER A 126 8.73 -3.92 22.25
C SER A 126 10.22 -4.16 22.07
N PHE A 127 11.03 -3.17 22.45
CA PHE A 127 12.49 -3.20 22.34
C PHE A 127 13.11 -3.17 23.73
N ASN A 128 14.12 -4.00 23.93
CA ASN A 128 15.03 -3.97 25.06
C ASN A 128 16.45 -3.84 24.51
N HIS A 129 16.97 -2.62 24.49
CA HIS A 129 18.21 -2.28 23.77
C HIS A 129 18.12 -2.69 22.29
N GLU A 130 19.03 -3.56 21.84
CA GLU A 130 19.01 -4.09 20.48
C GLU A 130 18.03 -5.25 20.33
N ASP A 131 17.58 -5.91 21.38
CA ASP A 131 16.65 -7.02 21.24
C ASP A 131 15.20 -6.53 21.07
N PHE A 132 14.42 -7.28 20.32
CA PHE A 132 12.99 -7.04 20.19
C PHE A 132 12.18 -8.30 20.47
N HIS A 133 10.99 -8.07 21.03
CA HIS A 133 10.03 -9.10 21.39
C HIS A 133 8.68 -8.81 20.75
N ILE A 134 8.06 -9.88 20.23
CA ILE A 134 6.71 -9.89 19.69
C ILE A 134 5.77 -10.40 20.79
N LYS A 135 4.61 -9.77 20.92
CA LYS A 135 3.55 -10.19 21.84
C LYS A 135 2.18 -9.94 21.21
N HIS A 136 1.15 -10.53 21.81
CA HIS A 136 -0.21 -10.17 21.47
C HIS A 136 -0.52 -8.73 21.88
N GLY A 137 -1.10 -7.99 20.96
CA GLY A 137 -1.65 -6.66 21.14
C GLY A 137 -3.15 -6.70 21.41
N LYS A 138 -3.85 -5.66 20.93
CA LYS A 138 -5.29 -5.52 21.10
C LYS A 138 -6.05 -6.57 20.29
N LYS A 139 -7.23 -6.95 20.80
CA LYS A 139 -8.19 -7.75 20.05
C LYS A 139 -8.65 -6.97 18.82
N ILE A 140 -8.90 -7.71 17.74
CA ILE A 140 -9.55 -7.16 16.55
C ILE A 140 -11.03 -6.90 16.88
N SER A 141 -11.57 -5.77 16.44
CA SER A 141 -12.99 -5.46 16.57
C SER A 141 -13.83 -6.57 15.92
N ARG A 142 -14.94 -6.95 16.56
CA ARG A 142 -15.79 -8.05 16.10
C ARG A 142 -16.32 -7.87 14.67
N GLU A 143 -16.50 -6.61 14.25
CA GLU A 143 -16.93 -6.25 12.88
C GLU A 143 -15.98 -6.77 11.79
N PHE A 144 -14.70 -7.02 12.11
CA PHE A 144 -13.71 -7.53 11.15
C PHE A 144 -13.51 -9.04 11.27
N ASN A 145 -14.28 -9.76 12.09
CA ASN A 145 -14.09 -11.20 12.28
C ASN A 145 -14.27 -11.96 10.96
N GLU A 146 -15.25 -11.61 10.14
CA GLU A 146 -15.48 -12.26 8.84
C GLU A 146 -14.28 -12.11 7.90
N TYR A 147 -13.70 -10.91 7.83
CA TYR A 147 -12.47 -10.66 7.09
C TYR A 147 -11.35 -11.56 7.62
N VAL A 148 -11.10 -11.52 8.93
CA VAL A 148 -10.00 -12.23 9.57
C VAL A 148 -10.14 -13.74 9.40
N ASP A 149 -11.35 -14.25 9.51
CA ASP A 149 -11.63 -15.66 9.34
C ASP A 149 -11.49 -16.12 7.90
N ARG A 150 -11.84 -15.28 6.93
CA ARG A 150 -11.67 -15.60 5.51
C ARG A 150 -10.23 -15.48 5.04
N LYS A 151 -9.51 -14.43 5.44
CA LYS A 151 -8.17 -14.09 4.90
C LYS A 151 -7.01 -14.74 5.67
N ILE A 152 -7.13 -14.93 6.99
CA ILE A 152 -6.02 -15.33 7.85
C ILE A 152 -6.13 -16.81 8.20
N LYS A 153 -5.34 -17.64 7.51
CA LYS A 153 -5.38 -19.11 7.60
C LYS A 153 -4.10 -19.72 8.17
N ASP A 154 -2.97 -19.06 7.95
CA ASP A 154 -1.63 -19.49 8.30
C ASP A 154 -0.76 -18.26 8.63
N ALA A 155 0.50 -18.48 8.99
CA ALA A 155 1.43 -17.39 9.30
C ALA A 155 1.73 -16.50 8.07
N GLU A 156 1.66 -17.06 6.88
CA GLU A 156 1.93 -16.35 5.64
C GLU A 156 0.82 -15.34 5.33
N SER A 157 -0.42 -15.82 5.26
CA SER A 157 -1.61 -14.98 5.12
C SER A 157 -1.78 -13.98 6.27
N TYR A 158 -1.31 -14.31 7.47
CA TYR A 158 -1.21 -13.36 8.57
C TYR A 158 -0.26 -12.19 8.24
N ILE A 159 0.93 -12.48 7.71
CA ILE A 159 1.89 -11.45 7.28
C ILE A 159 1.32 -10.61 6.14
N LEU A 160 0.56 -11.20 5.22
CA LEU A 160 -0.01 -10.49 4.09
C LEU A 160 -1.18 -9.58 4.49
N PHE A 161 -2.09 -10.05 5.34
CA PHE A 161 -3.43 -9.47 5.49
C PHE A 161 -3.78 -9.00 6.91
N MET A 162 -2.88 -9.14 7.90
CA MET A 162 -3.12 -8.60 9.23
C MET A 162 -2.58 -7.18 9.39
N ASP A 163 -3.23 -6.40 10.26
CA ASP A 163 -2.74 -5.10 10.74
C ASP A 163 -1.37 -5.21 11.44
N LEU A 164 -0.31 -5.04 10.67
CA LEU A 164 1.09 -5.10 11.10
C LEU A 164 1.84 -3.79 10.87
N LYS A 165 1.15 -2.75 10.37
CA LYS A 165 1.71 -1.44 10.01
C LYS A 165 2.59 -0.87 11.12
N GLU A 166 2.05 -0.76 12.33
CA GLU A 166 2.79 -0.25 13.49
C GLU A 166 3.99 -1.13 13.88
N VAL A 167 3.86 -2.46 13.79
CA VAL A 167 4.96 -3.39 14.11
C VAL A 167 6.13 -3.19 13.16
N VAL A 168 5.83 -3.11 11.86
CA VAL A 168 6.83 -2.91 10.81
C VAL A 168 7.46 -1.52 10.89
N LEU A 169 6.67 -0.47 11.11
CA LEU A 169 7.19 0.90 11.24
C LEU A 169 8.12 1.04 12.45
N ARG A 170 7.72 0.50 13.61
CA ARG A 170 8.57 0.52 14.82
C ARG A 170 9.85 -0.27 14.63
N TYR A 171 9.78 -1.45 14.01
CA TYR A 171 10.97 -2.23 13.68
C TYR A 171 11.88 -1.49 12.69
N GLY A 172 11.31 -0.96 11.61
CA GLY A 172 12.03 -0.15 10.63
C GLY A 172 12.80 0.99 11.27
N LYS A 173 12.16 1.74 12.17
CA LYS A 173 12.77 2.86 12.89
C LYS A 173 13.93 2.44 13.81
N ASN A 174 13.84 1.28 14.46
CA ASN A 174 14.84 0.84 15.44
C ASN A 174 15.97 0.01 14.83
N LYS A 175 15.71 -0.73 13.75
CA LYS A 175 16.64 -1.73 13.20
C LYS A 175 17.13 -1.44 11.78
N CYS A 176 16.38 -0.69 10.98
CA CYS A 176 16.79 -0.39 9.61
C CYS A 176 17.62 0.89 9.55
N LYS A 177 18.82 0.81 8.96
CA LYS A 177 19.72 1.97 8.76
C LYS A 177 19.18 3.00 7.76
N LYS A 178 18.26 2.58 6.89
CA LYS A 178 17.62 3.40 5.86
C LYS A 178 16.11 3.14 5.86
N CYS A 179 15.34 4.12 5.42
CA CYS A 179 13.90 3.97 5.24
C CYS A 179 13.64 2.89 4.18
N PHE A 180 12.98 1.79 4.59
CA PHE A 180 12.70 0.67 3.70
C PHE A 180 11.74 1.04 2.56
N LYS A 181 10.84 2.02 2.79
CA LYS A 181 9.86 2.48 1.78
C LYS A 181 10.56 2.97 0.51
N GLN A 182 11.70 3.66 0.65
CA GLN A 182 12.46 4.22 -0.47
C GLN A 182 13.09 3.15 -1.37
N SER A 183 13.37 1.95 -0.84
CA SER A 183 13.97 0.85 -1.59
C SER A 183 13.00 -0.29 -1.87
N LEU A 184 11.74 -0.20 -1.43
CA LEU A 184 10.78 -1.29 -1.52
C LEU A 184 10.50 -1.71 -2.97
N SER A 185 10.40 -0.74 -3.87
CA SER A 185 10.16 -1.00 -5.31
C SER A 185 11.24 -1.86 -5.97
N SER A 186 12.48 -1.86 -5.45
CA SER A 186 13.54 -2.73 -5.93
C SER A 186 13.36 -4.21 -5.55
N TYR A 187 12.55 -4.51 -4.53
CA TYR A 187 12.25 -5.88 -4.09
C TYR A 187 10.94 -6.42 -4.68
N VAL A 188 10.07 -5.53 -5.15
CA VAL A 188 8.82 -5.87 -5.82
C VAL A 188 8.79 -5.12 -7.14
N PRO A 189 9.49 -5.61 -8.19
CA PRO A 189 9.73 -4.83 -9.41
C PRO A 189 8.53 -4.72 -10.36
N GLN A 190 7.56 -5.63 -10.22
CA GLN A 190 6.35 -5.68 -11.05
C GLN A 190 5.20 -4.98 -10.35
N PHE A 191 4.61 -3.97 -11.00
CA PHE A 191 3.53 -3.16 -10.42
C PHE A 191 2.27 -3.99 -10.21
N GLU A 192 1.94 -4.83 -11.19
CA GLU A 192 0.80 -5.74 -11.20
C GLU A 192 0.85 -6.77 -10.07
N SER A 193 2.04 -7.08 -9.55
CA SER A 193 2.22 -8.02 -8.42
C SER A 193 1.73 -7.44 -7.07
N LEU A 194 1.44 -6.15 -7.02
CA LEU A 194 0.85 -5.50 -5.85
C LEU A 194 -0.65 -5.82 -5.71
N PHE A 195 -1.30 -6.33 -6.76
CA PHE A 195 -2.76 -6.50 -6.84
C PHE A 195 -3.14 -7.99 -6.92
N SER A 196 -4.42 -8.29 -6.71
CA SER A 196 -4.96 -9.62 -7.04
C SER A 196 -5.00 -9.80 -8.56
N SER A 197 -5.15 -11.02 -9.06
CA SER A 197 -5.20 -11.27 -10.51
C SER A 197 -6.28 -10.45 -11.22
N ASP A 198 -7.46 -10.32 -10.61
CA ASP A 198 -8.57 -9.55 -11.20
C ASP A 198 -8.30 -8.04 -11.14
N GLU A 199 -7.79 -7.54 -10.01
CA GLU A 199 -7.46 -6.12 -9.84
C GLU A 199 -6.26 -5.69 -10.68
N SER A 200 -5.30 -6.59 -10.90
CA SER A 200 -4.12 -6.32 -11.73
C SER A 200 -4.51 -6.12 -13.19
N ILE A 201 -5.41 -6.94 -13.72
CA ILE A 201 -5.98 -6.75 -15.07
C ILE A 201 -6.68 -5.39 -15.14
N ARG A 202 -7.57 -5.12 -14.18
CA ARG A 202 -8.36 -3.88 -14.10
C ARG A 202 -7.50 -2.63 -14.07
N ILE A 203 -6.46 -2.58 -13.24
CA ILE A 203 -5.60 -1.39 -13.15
C ILE A 203 -4.73 -1.23 -14.39
N LEU A 204 -4.20 -2.33 -14.96
CA LEU A 204 -3.41 -2.27 -16.19
C LEU A 204 -4.24 -1.79 -17.38
N GLU A 205 -5.45 -2.31 -17.56
CA GLU A 205 -6.39 -1.81 -18.59
C GLU A 205 -6.67 -0.32 -18.41
N LYS A 206 -6.89 0.11 -17.17
CA LYS A 206 -7.12 1.52 -16.86
C LYS A 206 -5.92 2.38 -17.20
N LEU A 207 -4.71 1.97 -16.84
CA LEU A 207 -3.48 2.73 -17.10
C LEU A 207 -3.13 2.75 -18.59
N LEU A 208 -3.22 1.61 -19.28
CA LEU A 208 -2.89 1.49 -20.71
C LEU A 208 -3.90 2.21 -21.62
N ALA A 209 -5.13 2.44 -21.16
CA ALA A 209 -6.08 3.30 -21.86
C ALA A 209 -5.58 4.77 -21.98
N TYR A 210 -4.67 5.21 -21.10
CA TYR A 210 -4.01 6.51 -21.22
C TYR A 210 -2.77 6.39 -22.11
N LYS A 211 -2.91 6.86 -23.36
CA LYS A 211 -1.90 6.78 -24.45
C LYS A 211 -0.50 7.31 -24.12
N ALA A 212 -0.29 7.94 -22.97
CA ALA A 212 0.96 8.53 -22.54
C ALA A 212 1.68 7.76 -21.41
N ILE A 213 1.17 6.61 -20.94
CA ILE A 213 1.77 5.86 -19.82
C ILE A 213 2.76 4.80 -20.31
N ASP A 214 3.99 4.87 -19.79
CA ASP A 214 4.99 3.81 -19.89
C ASP A 214 5.09 3.09 -18.52
N LEU A 215 4.95 1.76 -18.55
CA LEU A 215 5.13 0.89 -17.40
C LEU A 215 6.49 0.19 -17.58
N PRO A 216 7.57 0.65 -16.90
CA PRO A 216 8.95 0.23 -17.15
C PRO A 216 9.25 -1.26 -16.88
N SER A 217 8.25 -2.07 -16.54
CA SER A 217 8.39 -3.49 -16.18
C SER A 217 7.66 -4.47 -17.11
N GLN A 218 7.37 -4.11 -18.36
CA GLN A 218 6.96 -5.10 -19.36
C GLN A 218 8.18 -5.76 -20.03
N PRO A 219 8.47 -7.06 -19.79
CA PRO A 219 9.04 -7.88 -20.85
C PRO A 219 7.98 -7.98 -21.95
N ASN A 220 8.31 -7.54 -23.17
CA ASN A 220 7.47 -7.56 -24.37
C ASN A 220 6.47 -8.73 -24.39
N LEU A 221 5.20 -8.46 -24.07
CA LEU A 221 4.10 -9.37 -24.41
C LEU A 221 3.75 -9.10 -25.87
N ILE A 222 4.37 -9.88 -26.75
CA ILE A 222 3.92 -10.03 -28.14
C ILE A 222 2.69 -10.94 -28.06
N PHE A 223 1.51 -10.40 -28.43
CA PHE A 223 0.30 -11.19 -28.68
C PHE A 223 0.49 -12.13 -29.86
#